data_AF-A0AAW2S5R5-F1
#
_entry.id   AF-A0AAW2S5R5-F1
#
_cell.length_a   1.000
_cell.length_b   1.000
_cell.length_c   1.000
_cell.angle_alpha   90.00
_cell.angle_beta   90.00
_cell.angle_gamma   90.00
#
_symmetry.space_group_name_H-M   'P 1'
#
loop_
_entity.id
_entity.type
_entity.pdbx_description
1 polymer ?
#
loop_
_entity_poly.entity_id
_entity_poly.type
_entity_poly.pdbx_seq_one_letter_code
_entity_poly.pdbx_strand_id
1 'polypeptide(L)'
;ESDGNKVVKEIIFGPGQKKYRFCKHMASHRLPGLTDELMKKGKHCILIRNPLDVLTSYNKVIPPSLTDLGYCSMVSIYSDLCGEGKPPPVIDSDLLREDPELLVEFSAKSGLTGKMPKSCSLYGKVQLKEKEVAAMATLRGLCDDLGIPFQAAMLRWESGPKPFDGMWAPYWYKNTHKSTGFEPPRKYPSPFPLSLYNLLEQSSPFYNLLKRYVRQTAARSFNPKLPVPANEKLLSWVGDEIVLRESAKVSVFDSVVQGGDAVWEGLRIYNGKIFKLEEHLD
;
A
#
# COMPACT_ATOMS: atom_id res chain seq x y z
N GLU A 1 2.91 -22.53 23.55
CA GLU A 1 4.33 -22.72 23.22
C GLU A 1 4.99 -21.36 23.16
N SER A 2 6.12 -21.19 23.82
CA SER A 2 6.90 -19.93 23.91
C SER A 2 8.28 -20.04 23.28
N ASP A 3 8.76 -21.25 22.95
CA ASP A 3 9.98 -21.46 22.18
C ASP A 3 9.68 -21.31 20.69
N GLY A 4 10.16 -20.24 20.09
CA GLY A 4 9.89 -19.96 18.68
C GLY A 4 10.48 -20.99 17.71
N ASN A 5 11.57 -21.70 18.06
CA ASN A 5 12.09 -22.77 17.23
C ASN A 5 11.18 -24.01 17.26
N LYS A 6 10.58 -24.33 18.41
CA LYS A 6 9.52 -25.33 18.49
C LYS A 6 8.27 -24.90 17.72
N VAL A 7 7.88 -23.62 17.81
CA VAL A 7 6.75 -23.10 17.01
C VAL A 7 7.02 -23.32 15.52
N VAL A 8 8.21 -22.99 15.01
CA VAL A 8 8.56 -23.19 13.59
C VAL A 8 8.50 -24.68 13.22
N LYS A 9 9.16 -25.54 13.99
CA LYS A 9 9.30 -26.96 13.65
C LYS A 9 8.03 -27.78 13.86
N GLU A 10 7.37 -27.61 15.01
CA GLU A 10 6.30 -28.49 15.47
C GLU A 10 4.91 -27.92 15.19
N ILE A 11 4.78 -26.59 15.06
CA ILE A 11 3.48 -25.94 14.80
C ILE A 11 3.38 -25.47 13.35
N ILE A 12 4.34 -24.73 12.82
CA ILE A 12 4.27 -24.19 11.44
C ILE A 12 4.51 -25.32 10.43
N PHE A 13 5.62 -26.04 10.57
CA PHE A 13 5.96 -27.17 9.69
C PHE A 13 5.57 -28.55 10.24
N GLY A 14 4.90 -28.58 11.39
CA GLY A 14 4.36 -29.82 11.94
C GLY A 14 3.21 -30.38 11.12
N PRO A 15 2.80 -31.64 11.41
CA PRO A 15 1.71 -32.31 10.71
C PRO A 15 0.43 -31.48 10.69
N GLY A 16 -0.31 -31.57 9.57
CA GLY A 16 -1.57 -30.85 9.40
C GLY A 16 -2.47 -31.57 8.40
N GLN A 17 -3.79 -31.38 8.55
CA GLN A 17 -4.79 -32.00 7.68
C GLN A 17 -5.11 -31.17 6.43
N LYS A 18 -4.77 -29.88 6.43
CA LYS A 18 -5.04 -28.96 5.33
C LYS A 18 -3.82 -28.86 4.42
N LYS A 19 -4.08 -28.70 3.11
CA LYS A 19 -3.05 -28.51 2.08
C LYS A 19 -2.20 -27.26 2.32
N TYR A 20 -2.81 -26.20 2.84
CA TYR A 20 -2.15 -24.92 3.11
C TYR A 20 -2.31 -24.57 4.59
N ARG A 21 -1.25 -24.02 5.20
CA ARG A 21 -1.27 -23.41 6.53
C ARG A 21 -0.94 -21.94 6.36
N PHE A 22 -1.86 -21.06 6.75
CA PHE A 22 -1.63 -19.62 6.73
C PHE A 22 -1.13 -19.17 8.10
N CYS A 23 0.02 -18.49 8.12
CA CYS A 23 0.66 -18.01 9.33
C CYS A 23 0.79 -16.49 9.27
N LYS A 24 0.05 -15.79 10.14
CA LYS A 24 0.13 -14.33 10.26
C LYS A 24 1.10 -13.97 11.37
N HIS A 25 2.17 -13.25 11.03
CA HIS A 25 3.14 -12.73 11.98
C HIS A 25 3.26 -11.20 11.88
N MET A 26 3.61 -10.56 12.99
CA MET A 26 4.17 -9.21 12.96
C MET A 26 5.65 -9.32 12.58
N ALA A 27 6.19 -8.35 11.85
CA ALA A 27 7.59 -8.40 11.42
C ALA A 27 8.58 -8.44 12.60
N SER A 28 8.19 -7.87 13.74
CA SER A 28 8.95 -7.91 15.00
C SER A 28 9.03 -9.31 15.63
N HIS A 29 8.23 -10.29 15.18
CA HIS A 29 8.33 -11.68 15.63
C HIS A 29 9.56 -12.42 15.05
N ARG A 30 10.36 -11.78 14.20
CA ARG A 30 11.68 -12.28 13.81
C ARG A 30 12.68 -12.01 14.92
N LEU A 31 12.66 -12.86 15.95
CA LEU A 31 13.55 -12.77 17.10
C LEU A 31 14.96 -13.27 16.77
N PRO A 32 16.01 -12.71 17.41
CA PRO A 32 17.35 -13.28 17.35
C PRO A 32 17.38 -14.75 17.80
N GLY A 33 18.16 -15.59 17.11
CA GLY A 33 18.32 -17.01 17.46
C GLY A 33 17.19 -17.94 16.96
N LEU A 34 16.21 -17.42 16.22
CA LEU A 34 15.29 -18.26 15.46
C LEU A 34 15.98 -18.86 14.24
N THR A 35 15.63 -20.10 13.91
CA THR A 35 16.11 -20.73 12.67
C THR A 35 15.60 -19.97 11.43
N ASP A 36 16.41 -19.94 10.38
CA ASP A 36 15.99 -19.42 9.07
C ASP A 36 15.06 -20.37 8.31
N GLU A 37 14.63 -21.50 8.91
CA GLU A 37 13.76 -22.46 8.24
C GLU A 37 12.45 -21.83 7.77
N LEU A 38 11.90 -20.90 8.56
CA LEU A 38 10.68 -20.18 8.20
C LEU A 38 10.88 -19.40 6.90
N MET A 39 12.00 -18.69 6.78
CA MET A 39 12.35 -17.91 5.58
C MET A 39 12.56 -18.81 4.38
N LYS A 40 13.32 -19.90 4.55
CA LYS A 40 13.72 -20.81 3.46
C LYS A 40 12.58 -21.68 2.92
N LYS A 41 11.73 -22.21 3.80
CA LYS A 41 10.68 -23.19 3.44
C LYS A 41 9.31 -22.55 3.19
N GLY A 42 9.04 -21.39 3.79
CA GLY A 42 7.77 -20.69 3.65
C GLY A 42 7.58 -20.02 2.28
N LYS A 43 6.32 -19.83 1.89
CA LYS A 43 5.95 -18.82 0.87
C LYS A 43 5.51 -17.56 1.61
N HIS A 44 6.16 -16.44 1.31
CA HIS A 44 6.00 -15.20 2.06
C HIS A 44 5.29 -14.14 1.24
N CYS A 45 4.52 -13.29 1.91
CA CYS A 45 4.00 -12.06 1.36
C CYS A 45 4.11 -10.97 2.44
N ILE A 46 4.35 -9.73 2.03
CA ILE A 46 4.47 -8.59 2.96
C ILE A 46 3.25 -7.71 2.81
N LEU A 47 2.50 -7.51 3.90
CA LEU A 47 1.40 -6.56 3.95
C LEU A 47 1.91 -5.27 4.60
N ILE A 48 1.91 -4.17 3.84
CA ILE A 48 2.22 -2.83 4.33
C ILE A 48 0.95 -2.00 4.45
N ARG A 49 1.05 -0.90 5.20
CA ARG A 49 0.00 0.09 5.36
C ARG A 49 0.64 1.46 5.54
N ASN A 50 -0.06 2.54 5.22
CA ASN A 50 0.46 3.88 5.43
C ASN A 50 0.80 4.14 6.92
N PRO A 51 2.03 4.58 7.26
CA PRO A 51 2.43 4.84 8.64
C PRO A 51 1.56 5.90 9.33
N LEU A 52 0.98 6.85 8.60
CA LEU A 52 0.04 7.83 9.14
C LEU A 52 -1.18 7.15 9.78
N ASP A 53 -1.74 6.14 9.10
CA ASP A 53 -2.88 5.37 9.60
C ASP A 53 -2.48 4.40 10.71
N VAL A 54 -1.32 3.76 10.58
CA VAL A 54 -0.82 2.81 11.58
C VAL A 54 -0.57 3.53 12.89
N LEU A 55 0.16 4.65 12.89
CA LEU A 55 0.47 5.44 14.08
C LEU A 55 -0.80 5.94 14.78
N THR A 56 -1.76 6.44 14.02
CA THR A 56 -3.05 6.91 14.56
C THR A 56 -3.85 5.77 15.20
N SER A 57 -3.76 4.56 14.65
CA SER A 57 -4.44 3.37 15.20
C SER A 57 -3.71 2.79 16.40
N TYR A 58 -2.37 2.75 16.38
CA TYR A 58 -1.54 2.18 17.43
C TYR A 58 -1.63 3.03 18.69
N ASN A 59 -1.47 4.35 18.55
CA ASN A 59 -1.46 5.31 19.67
C ASN A 59 -2.77 5.33 20.48
N LYS A 60 -3.88 4.82 19.93
CA LYS A 60 -5.15 4.65 20.66
C LYS A 60 -5.13 3.49 21.65
N VAL A 61 -4.20 2.56 21.48
CA VAL A 61 -4.09 1.32 22.27
C VAL A 61 -2.82 1.36 23.11
N ILE A 62 -1.67 1.60 22.49
CA ILE A 62 -0.35 1.61 23.12
C ILE A 62 0.50 2.70 22.45
N PRO A 63 1.29 3.49 23.21
CA PRO A 63 2.27 4.41 22.63
C PRO A 63 3.21 3.67 21.67
N PRO A 64 3.28 4.06 20.38
CA PRO A 64 4.09 3.33 19.40
C PRO A 64 5.58 3.65 19.55
N SER A 65 6.43 2.66 19.25
CA SER A 65 7.85 2.87 18.97
C SER A 65 8.18 2.48 17.52
N LEU A 66 9.34 2.91 17.00
CA LEU A 66 9.79 2.53 15.65
C LEU A 66 9.89 1.00 15.48
N THR A 67 10.35 0.32 16.53
CA THR A 67 10.46 -1.15 16.56
C THR A 67 9.08 -1.82 16.49
N ASP A 68 8.07 -1.28 17.19
CA ASP A 68 6.71 -1.84 17.19
C ASP A 68 6.03 -1.72 15.82
N LEU A 69 6.34 -0.66 15.06
CA LEU A 69 5.82 -0.50 13.70
C LEU A 69 6.39 -1.54 12.73
N GLY A 70 7.59 -2.07 13.01
CA GLY A 70 8.18 -3.19 12.27
C GLY A 70 8.59 -2.90 10.83
N TYR A 71 8.53 -1.65 10.33
CA TYR A 71 8.89 -1.33 8.94
C TYR A 71 10.34 -1.66 8.61
N CYS A 72 11.28 -1.38 9.52
CA CYS A 72 12.69 -1.75 9.35
C CYS A 72 12.83 -3.28 9.23
N SER A 73 12.15 -4.04 10.10
CA SER A 73 12.13 -5.51 10.04
C SER A 73 11.52 -6.03 8.74
N MET A 74 10.45 -5.39 8.22
CA MET A 74 9.87 -5.76 6.91
C MET A 74 10.84 -5.53 5.76
N VAL A 75 11.59 -4.43 5.75
CA VAL A 75 12.63 -4.17 4.73
C VAL A 75 13.75 -5.20 4.81
N SER A 76 14.20 -5.55 6.01
CA SER A 76 15.20 -6.61 6.21
C SER A 76 14.70 -7.96 5.71
N ILE A 77 13.46 -8.34 6.06
CA ILE A 77 12.82 -9.58 5.59
C ILE A 77 12.72 -9.59 4.06
N TYR A 78 12.32 -8.48 3.44
CA TYR A 78 12.25 -8.34 1.99
C TYR A 78 13.63 -8.55 1.35
N SER A 79 14.65 -7.87 1.86
CA SER A 79 16.03 -7.96 1.35
C SER A 79 16.59 -9.38 1.43
N ASP A 80 16.37 -10.08 2.55
CA ASP A 80 16.89 -11.43 2.73
C ASP A 80 16.21 -12.43 1.77
N LEU A 81 14.89 -12.32 1.60
CA LEU A 81 14.15 -13.14 0.66
C LEU A 81 14.53 -12.86 -0.80
N CYS A 82 14.81 -11.61 -1.15
CA CYS A 82 15.39 -11.25 -2.44
C CYS A 82 16.78 -11.88 -2.63
N GLY A 83 17.63 -11.87 -1.60
CA GLY A 83 18.94 -12.52 -1.60
C GLY A 83 18.87 -14.05 -1.79
N GLU A 84 17.79 -14.69 -1.32
CA GLU A 84 17.50 -16.10 -1.58
C GLU A 84 16.87 -16.37 -2.97
N GLY A 85 16.68 -15.34 -3.79
CA GLY A 85 16.03 -15.46 -5.11
C GLY A 85 14.52 -15.68 -5.04
N LYS A 86 13.89 -15.37 -3.91
CA LYS A 86 12.44 -15.54 -3.65
C LYS A 86 11.79 -14.20 -3.25
N PRO A 87 11.82 -13.16 -4.11
CA PRO A 87 11.23 -11.87 -3.76
C PRO A 87 9.75 -12.03 -3.39
N PRO A 88 9.32 -11.62 -2.19
CA PRO A 88 7.94 -11.80 -1.77
C PRO A 88 7.05 -10.74 -2.41
N PRO A 89 5.80 -11.07 -2.80
CA PRO A 89 4.83 -10.06 -3.17
C PRO A 89 4.58 -9.10 -2.00
N VAL A 90 4.59 -7.79 -2.30
CA VAL A 90 4.24 -6.73 -1.36
C VAL A 90 2.84 -6.22 -1.70
N ILE A 91 2.00 -6.08 -0.67
CA ILE A 91 0.61 -5.63 -0.79
C ILE A 91 0.45 -4.40 0.10
N ASP A 92 -0.02 -3.30 -0.47
CA ASP A 92 -0.49 -2.17 0.32
C ASP A 92 -1.96 -2.40 0.72
N SER A 93 -2.25 -2.33 2.02
CA SER A 93 -3.59 -2.55 2.54
C SER A 93 -4.61 -1.53 2.03
N ASP A 94 -4.15 -0.36 1.60
CA ASP A 94 -5.04 0.67 1.06
C ASP A 94 -5.61 0.23 -0.31
N LEU A 95 -4.83 -0.49 -1.12
CA LEU A 95 -5.28 -1.06 -2.41
C LEU A 95 -6.38 -2.12 -2.26
N LEU A 96 -6.51 -2.74 -1.09
CA LEU A 96 -7.60 -3.68 -0.81
C LEU A 96 -8.94 -2.97 -0.58
N ARG A 97 -8.91 -1.65 -0.40
CA ARG A 97 -10.06 -0.83 0.01
C ARG A 97 -10.41 0.26 -1.00
N GLU A 98 -9.54 0.49 -1.99
CA GLU A 98 -9.74 1.47 -3.06
C GLU A 98 -10.83 1.05 -4.04
N ASP A 99 -11.45 2.05 -4.68
CA ASP A 99 -12.50 1.87 -5.69
C ASP A 99 -11.86 1.58 -7.06
N PRO A 100 -12.19 0.46 -7.72
CA PRO A 100 -11.66 0.15 -9.04
C PRO A 100 -12.17 1.07 -10.15
N GLU A 101 -13.21 1.88 -9.97
CA GLU A 101 -13.64 2.82 -11.02
C GLU A 101 -12.58 3.87 -11.36
N LEU A 102 -11.75 4.28 -10.39
CA LEU A 102 -10.57 5.11 -10.63
C LEU A 102 -9.49 4.42 -11.49
N LEU A 103 -9.49 3.08 -11.54
CA LEU A 103 -8.60 2.27 -12.38
C LEU A 103 -9.21 1.96 -13.76
N VAL A 104 -10.54 1.91 -13.88
CA VAL A 104 -11.25 1.49 -15.11
C VAL A 104 -11.64 2.66 -16.02
N GLU A 105 -11.94 3.85 -15.50
CA GLU A 105 -12.31 5.02 -16.33
C GLU A 105 -11.19 5.43 -17.31
N PHE A 106 -9.92 5.15 -16.98
CA PHE A 106 -8.80 5.41 -17.90
C PHE A 106 -8.68 4.37 -19.03
N SER A 107 -9.27 3.18 -18.88
CA SER A 107 -9.21 2.11 -19.89
C SER A 107 -10.29 2.22 -20.96
N ALA A 108 -11.44 2.83 -20.64
CA ALA A 108 -12.57 2.95 -21.56
C ALA A 108 -12.37 3.97 -22.71
N LYS A 109 -11.30 4.79 -22.69
CA LYS A 109 -11.01 5.79 -23.76
C LYS A 109 -10.02 5.31 -24.83
N SER A 110 -9.48 4.10 -24.75
CA SER A 110 -8.74 3.50 -25.88
C SER A 110 -9.72 2.72 -26.76
N GLY A 111 -10.26 3.39 -27.78
CA GLY A 111 -11.13 2.80 -28.79
C GLY A 111 -10.52 1.55 -29.41
N LEU A 112 -11.11 0.41 -29.10
CA LEU A 112 -10.99 -0.83 -29.85
C LEU A 112 -12.42 -1.32 -30.12
N THR A 113 -12.94 -0.95 -31.28
CA THR A 113 -14.16 -1.49 -31.87
C THR A 113 -13.91 -2.93 -32.31
N GLY A 114 -13.92 -3.86 -31.37
CA GLY A 114 -13.82 -5.29 -31.63
C GLY A 114 -14.97 -6.05 -30.97
N LYS A 115 -15.91 -6.57 -31.76
CA LYS A 115 -16.98 -7.44 -31.28
C LYS A 115 -16.41 -8.62 -30.47
N MET A 116 -16.81 -8.74 -29.21
CA MET A 116 -16.58 -9.94 -28.39
C MET A 116 -17.16 -11.20 -29.06
N PRO A 117 -16.48 -12.37 -29.00
CA PRO A 117 -17.07 -13.64 -29.40
C PRO A 117 -18.22 -14.03 -28.46
N LYS A 118 -19.38 -14.35 -29.05
CA LYS A 118 -20.55 -14.88 -28.34
C LYS A 118 -20.38 -16.37 -28.06
N SER A 119 -19.60 -16.75 -27.06
CA SER A 119 -19.72 -18.09 -26.45
C SER A 119 -18.90 -18.20 -25.17
N CYS A 120 -19.41 -17.65 -24.07
CA CYS A 120 -19.07 -18.12 -22.73
C CYS A 120 -20.22 -17.75 -21.78
N SER A 121 -21.38 -18.37 -22.00
CA SER A 121 -22.50 -18.36 -21.06
C SER A 121 -22.36 -19.58 -20.16
N LEU A 122 -21.69 -19.45 -19.01
CA LEU A 122 -21.81 -20.37 -17.87
C LEU A 122 -20.97 -19.88 -16.67
N TYR A 123 -21.23 -18.65 -16.21
CA TYR A 123 -21.01 -18.28 -14.82
C TYR A 123 -22.15 -17.34 -14.44
N GLY A 124 -22.93 -17.72 -13.42
CA GLY A 124 -24.03 -16.91 -12.92
C GLY A 124 -23.57 -15.48 -12.65
N LYS A 125 -24.40 -14.50 -13.01
CA LYS A 125 -24.16 -13.09 -12.72
C LYS A 125 -24.12 -12.89 -11.20
N VAL A 126 -22.94 -13.06 -10.59
CA VAL A 126 -22.68 -12.52 -9.26
C VAL A 126 -22.47 -11.02 -9.48
N GLN A 127 -23.48 -10.22 -9.16
CA GLN A 127 -23.33 -8.77 -9.04
C GLN A 127 -22.41 -8.52 -7.83
N LEU A 128 -21.12 -8.46 -8.10
CA LEU A 128 -20.12 -7.99 -7.15
C LEU A 128 -20.28 -6.49 -7.03
N LYS A 129 -20.26 -5.97 -5.79
CA LYS A 129 -20.19 -4.51 -5.59
C LYS A 129 -18.83 -4.03 -6.10
N GLU A 130 -18.73 -2.84 -6.72
CA GLU A 130 -17.48 -2.30 -7.30
C GLU A 130 -16.24 -2.51 -6.39
N LYS A 131 -16.36 -2.28 -5.08
CA LYS A 131 -15.30 -2.52 -4.09
C LYS A 131 -14.81 -3.96 -3.93
N GLU A 132 -15.68 -4.95 -4.17
CA GLU A 132 -15.28 -6.36 -4.16
C GLU A 132 -14.36 -6.66 -5.35
N VAL A 133 -14.37 -5.82 -6.39
CA VAL A 133 -13.54 -5.97 -7.59
C VAL A 133 -12.08 -5.56 -7.32
N ALA A 134 -11.81 -4.50 -6.56
CA ALA A 134 -10.43 -4.09 -6.23
C ALA A 134 -9.75 -5.10 -5.29
N ALA A 135 -10.43 -5.46 -4.20
CA ALA A 135 -9.97 -6.52 -3.31
C ALA A 135 -9.79 -7.84 -4.05
N MET A 136 -10.72 -8.19 -4.96
CA MET A 136 -10.58 -9.39 -5.80
C MET A 136 -9.33 -9.34 -6.68
N ALA A 137 -9.06 -8.24 -7.36
CA ALA A 137 -7.93 -8.14 -8.27
C ALA A 137 -6.60 -8.29 -7.52
N THR A 138 -6.44 -7.59 -6.40
CA THR A 138 -5.26 -7.68 -5.53
C THR A 138 -5.09 -9.08 -4.94
N LEU A 139 -6.17 -9.69 -4.42
CA LEU A 139 -6.12 -11.04 -3.84
C LEU A 139 -5.90 -12.13 -4.88
N ARG A 140 -6.41 -11.98 -6.12
CA ARG A 140 -6.09 -12.89 -7.23
C ARG A 140 -4.62 -12.84 -7.58
N GLY A 141 -4.07 -11.63 -7.77
CA GLY A 141 -2.64 -11.46 -8.06
C GLY A 141 -1.75 -12.07 -6.98
N LEU A 142 -2.12 -11.89 -5.70
CA LEU A 142 -1.44 -12.54 -4.58
C LEU A 142 -1.53 -14.08 -4.66
N CYS A 143 -2.72 -14.62 -4.93
CA CYS A 143 -2.92 -16.06 -5.04
C CYS A 143 -2.05 -16.67 -6.14
N ASP A 144 -1.95 -15.98 -7.28
CA ASP A 144 -1.10 -16.40 -8.41
C ASP A 144 0.39 -16.41 -8.02
N ASP A 145 0.88 -15.37 -7.33
CA ASP A 145 2.27 -15.31 -6.85
C ASP A 145 2.61 -16.41 -5.85
N LEU A 146 1.66 -16.71 -4.97
CA LEU A 146 1.81 -17.76 -3.98
C LEU A 146 1.54 -19.16 -4.57
N GLY A 147 1.10 -19.27 -5.83
CA GLY A 147 0.72 -20.53 -6.45
C GLY A 147 -0.39 -21.25 -5.68
N ILE A 148 -1.37 -20.51 -5.18
CA ILE A 148 -2.56 -21.03 -4.49
C ILE A 148 -3.83 -20.64 -5.28
N PRO A 149 -4.90 -21.44 -5.23
CA PRO A 149 -6.13 -21.09 -5.93
C PRO A 149 -6.86 -19.96 -5.21
N PHE A 150 -7.24 -18.92 -5.96
CA PHE A 150 -8.14 -17.88 -5.49
C PHE A 150 -9.52 -18.47 -5.13
N GLN A 151 -10.10 -18.02 -4.02
CA GLN A 151 -11.45 -18.39 -3.61
C GLN A 151 -12.28 -17.12 -3.40
N ALA A 152 -13.45 -17.03 -4.04
CA ALA A 152 -14.33 -15.86 -3.88
C ALA A 152 -14.78 -15.66 -2.42
N ALA A 153 -14.80 -16.72 -1.62
CA ALA A 153 -15.05 -16.67 -0.18
C ALA A 153 -14.02 -15.81 0.59
N MET A 154 -12.86 -15.47 0.01
CA MET A 154 -11.90 -14.55 0.63
C MET A 154 -12.43 -13.09 0.72
N LEU A 155 -13.47 -12.76 -0.04
CA LEU A 155 -14.05 -11.40 -0.08
C LEU A 155 -15.14 -11.17 0.96
N ARG A 156 -15.65 -12.25 1.57
CA ARG A 156 -16.74 -12.20 2.54
C ARG A 156 -16.49 -13.14 3.70
N TRP A 157 -16.86 -12.73 4.90
CA TRP A 157 -16.74 -13.54 6.09
C TRP A 157 -17.94 -13.36 7.00
N GLU A 158 -18.16 -14.34 7.86
CA GLU A 158 -19.12 -14.20 8.94
C GLU A 158 -18.59 -13.24 9.99
N SER A 159 -19.42 -12.28 10.38
CA SER A 159 -19.16 -11.39 11.52
C SER A 159 -19.00 -12.18 12.82
N GLY A 160 -18.34 -11.57 13.80
CA GLY A 160 -18.13 -12.11 15.13
C GLY A 160 -16.71 -12.63 15.38
N PRO A 161 -16.39 -12.94 16.64
CA PRO A 161 -15.10 -13.50 17.03
C PRO A 161 -14.88 -14.88 16.44
N LYS A 162 -13.63 -15.20 16.14
CA LYS A 162 -13.22 -16.51 15.63
C LYS A 162 -12.43 -17.28 16.69
N PRO A 163 -12.53 -18.63 16.73
CA PRO A 163 -11.78 -19.44 17.70
C PRO A 163 -10.25 -19.28 17.62
N PHE A 164 -9.75 -18.83 16.46
CA PHE A 164 -8.33 -18.61 16.17
C PHE A 164 -7.90 -17.15 16.29
N ASP A 165 -8.76 -16.27 16.81
CA ASP A 165 -8.39 -14.89 17.09
C ASP A 165 -7.27 -14.85 18.14
N GLY A 166 -6.20 -14.12 17.81
CA GLY A 166 -5.04 -14.01 18.69
C GLY A 166 -5.26 -13.03 19.85
N MET A 167 -4.26 -12.93 20.72
CA MET A 167 -4.24 -12.05 21.90
C MET A 167 -4.55 -10.57 21.62
N TRP A 168 -4.38 -10.13 20.38
CA TRP A 168 -4.61 -8.75 19.94
C TRP A 168 -6.07 -8.45 19.58
N ALA A 169 -6.93 -9.46 19.52
CA ALA A 169 -8.33 -9.29 19.13
C ALA A 169 -9.13 -8.32 20.03
N PRO A 170 -8.98 -8.34 21.37
CA PRO A 170 -9.66 -7.37 22.25
C PRO A 170 -9.36 -5.90 21.92
N TYR A 171 -8.18 -5.63 21.34
CA TYR A 171 -7.71 -4.26 21.07
C TYR A 171 -8.04 -3.77 19.66
N TRP A 172 -7.85 -4.61 18.63
CA TRP A 172 -7.97 -4.16 17.24
C TRP A 172 -9.13 -4.79 16.46
N TYR A 173 -9.77 -5.86 16.93
CA TYR A 173 -10.71 -6.63 16.10
C TYR A 173 -12.17 -6.18 16.24
N LYS A 174 -12.48 -5.19 17.10
CA LYS A 174 -13.84 -4.68 17.31
C LYS A 174 -14.59 -4.33 16.02
N ASN A 175 -13.91 -3.71 15.04
CA ASN A 175 -14.54 -3.38 13.75
C ASN A 175 -14.56 -4.59 12.81
N THR A 176 -13.51 -5.41 12.79
CA THR A 176 -13.43 -6.65 12.00
C THR A 176 -14.53 -7.64 12.37
N HIS A 177 -14.85 -7.77 13.67
CA HIS A 177 -15.95 -8.61 14.14
C HIS A 177 -17.33 -8.08 13.75
N LYS A 178 -17.45 -6.81 13.35
CA LYS A 178 -18.71 -6.23 12.86
C LYS A 178 -18.84 -6.29 11.35
N SER A 179 -17.73 -6.48 10.63
CA SER A 179 -17.73 -6.50 9.18
C SER A 179 -18.00 -7.90 8.64
N THR A 180 -18.45 -7.96 7.40
CA THR A 180 -18.68 -9.19 6.64
C THR A 180 -17.95 -9.21 5.29
N GLY A 181 -17.08 -8.22 5.07
CA GLY A 181 -16.34 -7.99 3.84
C GLY A 181 -15.55 -6.68 3.89
N PHE A 182 -14.96 -6.29 2.76
CA PHE A 182 -14.18 -5.06 2.67
C PHE A 182 -15.04 -3.78 2.74
N GLU A 183 -14.54 -2.79 3.49
CA GLU A 183 -15.16 -1.48 3.69
C GLU A 183 -14.23 -0.36 3.24
N PRO A 184 -14.76 0.74 2.67
CA PRO A 184 -13.97 1.86 2.18
C PRO A 184 -13.12 2.48 3.31
N PRO A 185 -12.01 3.16 2.97
CA PRO A 185 -11.24 3.94 3.93
C PRO A 185 -12.15 4.91 4.67
N ARG A 186 -11.96 5.06 5.99
CA ARG A 186 -12.57 6.18 6.69
C ARG A 186 -11.85 7.44 6.26
N LYS A 187 -12.56 8.42 5.69
CA LYS A 187 -12.00 9.75 5.47
C LYS A 187 -11.75 10.37 6.85
N TYR A 188 -10.50 10.78 7.11
CA TYR A 188 -10.10 11.41 8.36
C TYR A 188 -9.89 12.91 8.17
N PRO A 189 -10.63 13.75 8.90
CA PRO A 189 -10.26 15.14 9.14
C PRO A 189 -9.89 15.33 10.62
N SER A 190 -8.95 14.54 11.15
CA SER A 190 -8.35 14.82 12.47
C SER A 190 -6.92 15.30 12.26
N PRO A 191 -6.46 16.35 12.95
CA PRO A 191 -5.06 16.72 12.97
C PRO A 191 -4.21 15.53 13.40
N PHE A 192 -3.11 15.28 12.68
CA PHE A 192 -2.14 14.27 13.08
C PHE A 192 -1.42 14.73 14.36
N PRO A 193 -1.33 13.89 15.42
CA PRO A 193 -0.72 14.32 16.68
C PRO A 193 0.74 14.73 16.50
N LEU A 194 1.10 15.93 17.00
CA LEU A 194 2.47 16.47 16.91
C LEU A 194 3.52 15.51 17.49
N SER A 195 3.19 14.81 18.57
CA SER A 195 4.08 13.83 19.21
C SER A 195 4.45 12.64 18.33
N LEU A 196 3.71 12.36 17.26
CA LEU A 196 3.95 11.22 16.38
C LEU A 196 4.71 11.59 15.09
N TYR A 197 5.00 12.86 14.84
CA TYR A 197 5.69 13.29 13.61
C TYR A 197 7.08 12.66 13.48
N ASN A 198 7.85 12.63 14.56
CA ASN A 198 9.19 12.03 14.53
C ASN A 198 9.14 10.54 14.13
N LEU A 199 8.17 9.78 14.67
CA LEU A 199 7.98 8.38 14.29
C LEU A 199 7.47 8.22 12.85
N LEU A 200 6.60 9.13 12.40
CA LEU A 200 6.14 9.16 11.02
C LEU A 200 7.31 9.40 10.06
N GLU A 201 8.15 10.38 10.34
CA GLU A 201 9.34 10.70 9.56
C GLU A 201 10.32 9.53 9.53
N GLN A 202 10.63 8.93 10.67
CA GLN A 202 11.53 7.76 10.75
C GLN A 202 10.98 6.52 10.02
N SER A 203 9.67 6.29 10.06
CA SER A 203 9.07 5.10 9.44
C SER A 203 8.76 5.24 7.95
N SER A 204 8.56 6.47 7.47
CA SER A 204 8.15 6.76 6.09
C SER A 204 9.12 6.26 5.02
N PRO A 205 10.46 6.40 5.15
CA PRO A 205 11.40 5.88 4.15
C PRO A 205 11.27 4.37 3.94
N PHE A 206 11.11 3.59 5.01
CA PHE A 206 10.96 2.14 4.93
C PHE A 206 9.63 1.72 4.28
N TYR A 207 8.53 2.40 4.64
CA TYR A 207 7.24 2.21 3.96
C TYR A 207 7.35 2.55 2.46
N ASN A 208 7.92 3.70 2.12
CA ASN A 208 8.07 4.13 0.72
C ASN A 208 8.96 3.20 -0.10
N LEU A 209 10.00 2.62 0.52
CA LEU A 209 10.84 1.61 -0.13
C LEU A 209 10.02 0.36 -0.48
N LEU A 210 9.29 -0.20 0.48
CA LEU A 210 8.44 -1.38 0.26
C LEU A 210 7.31 -1.07 -0.73
N LYS A 211 6.75 0.15 -0.68
CA LYS A 211 5.69 0.60 -1.58
C LYS A 211 6.09 0.54 -3.05
N ARG A 212 7.36 0.75 -3.39
CA ARG A 212 7.87 0.63 -4.77
C ARG A 212 7.76 -0.80 -5.32
N TYR A 213 7.71 -1.79 -4.44
CA TYR A 213 7.56 -3.20 -4.79
C TYR A 213 6.11 -3.70 -4.68
N VAL A 214 5.18 -2.84 -4.27
CA VAL A 214 3.76 -3.18 -4.28
C VAL A 214 3.35 -3.46 -5.70
N ARG A 215 2.74 -4.63 -5.90
CA ARG A 215 2.24 -5.01 -7.21
C ARG A 215 1.22 -3.99 -7.67
N GLN A 216 1.61 -3.27 -8.71
CA GLN A 216 0.68 -2.48 -9.48
C GLN A 216 -0.16 -3.47 -10.29
N THR A 217 -1.40 -3.71 -9.86
CA THR A 217 -2.40 -4.47 -10.62
C THR A 217 -2.58 -3.79 -11.97
N ALA A 218 -1.77 -4.17 -12.96
CA ALA A 218 -1.59 -3.45 -14.20
C ALA A 218 -1.64 -1.92 -14.00
N ALA A 219 -0.69 -1.32 -13.27
CA ALA A 219 -0.44 0.06 -13.60
C ALA A 219 0.09 0.03 -15.03
N ARG A 220 -0.80 0.39 -15.96
CA ARG A 220 -0.37 1.19 -17.09
C ARG A 220 0.66 2.17 -16.53
N SER A 221 1.85 2.20 -17.10
CA SER A 221 2.76 3.29 -16.83
C SER A 221 1.91 4.56 -16.93
N PHE A 222 1.80 5.31 -15.85
CA PHE A 222 1.29 6.67 -15.93
C PHE A 222 2.41 7.45 -16.60
N ASN A 223 2.61 7.19 -17.88
CA ASN A 223 3.13 8.15 -18.81
C ASN A 223 1.90 8.95 -19.20
N PRO A 224 1.55 10.03 -18.46
CA PRO A 224 0.56 10.96 -19.00
C PRO A 224 1.02 11.26 -20.42
N LYS A 225 0.12 11.15 -21.40
CA LYS A 225 0.42 11.64 -22.73
C LYS A 225 0.67 13.13 -22.57
N LEU A 226 1.94 13.50 -22.57
CA LEU A 226 2.36 14.89 -22.54
C LEU A 226 2.21 15.45 -23.96
N PRO A 227 1.70 16.68 -24.11
CA PRO A 227 1.29 17.60 -23.04
C PRO A 227 -0.10 17.30 -22.47
N VAL A 228 -0.31 17.57 -21.16
CA VAL A 228 -1.64 17.53 -20.53
C VAL A 228 -2.44 18.74 -21.01
N PRO A 229 -3.57 18.60 -21.72
CA PRO A 229 -4.30 19.74 -22.29
C PRO A 229 -4.77 20.76 -21.24
N ALA A 230 -5.11 20.31 -20.03
CA ALA A 230 -5.47 21.21 -18.92
C ALA A 230 -4.34 22.16 -18.50
N ASN A 231 -3.09 21.82 -18.85
CA ASN A 231 -1.91 22.60 -18.52
C ASN A 231 -1.45 23.51 -19.68
N GLU A 232 -2.17 23.53 -20.81
CA GLU A 232 -1.80 24.30 -22.01
C GLU A 232 -1.68 25.80 -21.71
N LYS A 233 -2.51 26.31 -20.80
CA LYS A 233 -2.56 27.74 -20.43
C LYS A 233 -1.83 28.06 -19.12
N LEU A 234 -0.96 27.17 -18.64
CA LEU A 234 -0.19 27.46 -17.44
C LEU A 234 0.77 28.62 -17.70
N LEU A 235 0.72 29.58 -16.79
CA LEU A 235 1.61 30.73 -16.77
C LEU A 235 2.75 30.44 -15.80
N SER A 236 3.96 30.88 -16.16
CA SER A 236 5.16 30.80 -15.34
C SER A 236 5.68 32.21 -15.11
N TRP A 237 6.00 32.55 -13.88
CA TRP A 237 6.66 33.82 -13.56
C TRP A 237 8.17 33.59 -13.60
N VAL A 238 8.89 34.28 -14.49
CA VAL A 238 10.32 34.11 -14.70
C VAL A 238 10.97 35.47 -14.85
N GLY A 239 11.94 35.79 -13.99
CA GLY A 239 12.52 37.13 -13.90
C GLY A 239 11.49 38.13 -13.40
N ASP A 240 11.09 39.06 -14.25
CA ASP A 240 10.11 40.12 -13.98
C ASP A 240 8.81 39.96 -14.78
N GLU A 241 8.65 38.87 -15.54
CA GLU A 241 7.53 38.67 -16.46
C GLU A 241 6.73 37.39 -16.17
N ILE A 242 5.43 37.43 -16.48
CA ILE A 242 4.58 36.24 -16.54
C ILE A 242 4.54 35.78 -18.00
N VAL A 243 5.04 34.57 -18.25
CA VAL A 243 5.19 33.99 -19.59
C VAL A 243 4.43 32.67 -19.73
N LEU A 244 4.11 32.30 -20.98
CA LEU A 244 3.59 30.97 -21.30
C LEU A 244 4.68 29.91 -21.09
N ARG A 245 4.26 28.66 -20.85
CA ARG A 245 5.16 27.53 -20.59
C ARG A 245 6.24 27.36 -21.66
N GLU A 246 5.90 27.51 -22.93
CA GLU A 246 6.82 27.40 -24.08
C GLU A 246 7.88 28.52 -24.13
N SER A 247 7.62 29.64 -23.46
CA SER A 247 8.50 30.80 -23.39
C SER A 247 9.29 30.87 -22.08
N ALA A 248 8.93 30.05 -21.09
CA ALA A 248 9.62 29.99 -19.80
C ALA A 248 11.04 29.46 -19.98
N LYS A 249 12.03 30.34 -19.80
CA LYS A 249 13.45 30.05 -20.00
C LYS A 249 14.28 30.68 -18.87
N VAL A 250 15.24 29.93 -18.35
CA VAL A 250 16.25 30.43 -17.41
C VAL A 250 17.60 30.53 -18.11
N SER A 251 18.47 31.41 -17.63
CA SER A 251 19.83 31.53 -18.18
C SER A 251 20.59 30.23 -17.95
N VAL A 252 21.31 29.74 -18.96
CA VAL A 252 22.21 28.60 -18.79
C VAL A 252 23.34 28.91 -17.81
N PHE A 253 23.67 30.19 -17.61
CA PHE A 253 24.70 30.65 -16.67
C PHE A 253 24.16 30.91 -15.26
N ASP A 254 22.88 30.63 -15.00
CA ASP A 254 22.30 30.74 -13.66
C ASP A 254 22.95 29.71 -12.72
N SER A 255 23.20 30.08 -11.46
CA SER A 255 23.80 29.19 -10.46
C SER A 255 22.95 27.96 -10.18
N VAL A 256 21.62 28.06 -10.31
CA VAL A 256 20.72 26.90 -10.20
C VAL A 256 20.99 25.87 -11.30
N VAL A 257 21.33 26.33 -12.51
CA VAL A 257 21.61 25.45 -13.65
C VAL A 257 23.03 24.91 -13.59
N GLN A 258 23.99 25.73 -13.19
CA GLN A 258 25.41 25.37 -13.17
C GLN A 258 25.78 24.46 -11.99
N GLY A 259 25.13 24.63 -10.83
CA GLY A 259 25.51 23.93 -9.59
C GLY A 259 24.36 23.53 -8.67
N GLY A 260 23.10 23.76 -9.06
CA GLY A 260 21.95 23.46 -8.20
C GLY A 260 21.84 24.36 -6.96
N ASP A 261 22.49 25.53 -6.99
CA ASP A 261 22.48 26.48 -5.88
C ASP A 261 21.20 27.30 -5.89
N ALA A 262 20.13 26.71 -5.35
CA ALA A 262 18.84 27.34 -5.14
C ALA A 262 18.07 26.67 -4.00
N VAL A 263 17.13 27.42 -3.41
CA VAL A 263 16.10 26.89 -2.52
C VAL A 263 14.77 26.92 -3.28
N TRP A 264 14.01 25.84 -3.22
CA TRP A 264 12.68 25.77 -3.84
C TRP A 264 11.66 25.25 -2.86
N GLU A 265 10.42 25.72 -3.04
CA GLU A 265 9.27 25.26 -2.27
C GLU A 265 8.05 25.07 -3.17
N GLY A 266 7.19 24.11 -2.82
CA GLY A 266 5.99 23.77 -3.57
C GLY A 266 4.72 24.19 -2.84
N LEU A 267 4.08 25.25 -3.31
CA LEU A 267 2.77 25.67 -2.83
C LEU A 267 1.66 24.82 -3.45
N ARG A 268 0.65 24.46 -2.65
CA ARG A 268 -0.56 23.81 -3.14
C ARG A 268 -1.77 24.70 -2.94
N ILE A 269 -2.58 24.84 -4.00
CA ILE A 269 -3.82 25.60 -3.98
C ILE A 269 -4.99 24.62 -3.91
N TYR A 270 -5.86 24.78 -2.91
CA TYR A 270 -7.12 24.06 -2.78
C TYR A 270 -8.26 25.07 -2.71
N ASN A 271 -9.24 24.97 -3.61
CA ASN A 271 -10.42 25.85 -3.64
C ASN A 271 -10.07 27.35 -3.54
N GLY A 272 -9.02 27.78 -4.27
CA GLY A 272 -8.57 29.17 -4.30
C GLY A 272 -7.79 29.63 -3.07
N LYS A 273 -7.42 28.73 -2.14
CA LYS A 273 -6.59 29.04 -0.97
C LYS A 273 -5.26 28.31 -1.02
N ILE A 274 -4.19 28.99 -0.61
CA ILE A 274 -2.87 28.37 -0.46
C ILE A 274 -2.86 27.59 0.86
N PHE A 275 -2.47 26.33 0.81
CA PHE A 275 -2.34 25.49 2.00
C PHE A 275 -1.10 25.91 2.80
N LYS A 276 -1.30 26.29 4.08
CA LYS A 276 -0.20 26.66 5.00
C LYS A 276 0.72 27.74 4.43
N LEU A 277 0.14 28.86 3.99
CA LEU A 277 0.89 29.93 3.34
C LEU A 277 1.97 30.50 4.27
N GLU A 278 1.61 30.77 5.52
CA GLU A 278 2.50 31.35 6.51
C GLU A 278 3.72 30.46 6.75
N GLU A 279 3.52 29.15 6.90
CA GLU A 279 4.62 28.21 7.10
C GLU A 279 5.49 27.96 5.85
N HIS A 280 5.00 28.35 4.66
CA HIS A 280 5.79 28.37 3.43
C HIS A 280 6.53 29.71 3.22
N LEU A 281 6.23 30.74 4.03
CA LEU A 281 6.88 32.05 3.96
C LEU A 281 7.92 32.27 5.07
N ASP A 282 7.87 31.46 6.14
CA ASP A 282 8.79 31.46 7.28
C ASP A 282 10.09 30.67 7.00
#